data_AF-A0A1B2DHV8-F1
#
_entry.id   AF-A0A1B2DHV8-F1
#
_cell.length_a   1.000
_cell.length_b   1.000
_cell.length_c   1.000
_cell.angle_alpha   90.00
_cell.angle_beta   90.00
_cell.angle_gamma   90.00
#
_symmetry.space_group_name_H-M   'P 1'
#
loop_
_entity.id
_entity.type
_entity.pdbx_description
1 polymer ?
#
loop_
_entity_poly.entity_id
_entity_poly.type
_entity_poly.pdbx_seq_one_letter_code
_entity_poly.pdbx_strand_id
1 'polypeptide(L)'
;MENLQNELTELQTKEATLSAEWEQINSEPNVNVSRFNEVSSQLNTVRDQIKEKQGEIERQRGTQFDNISVGGYPFTLRELCASEDDYRILSGWLQGYVGDMSSAHEAVVSSLHSEVAALKSDVSEMEAVRSNNFDLELRCKDIESKRDAAAAELEAAQEELKRLNADNNALRMQIESVNKPVSTNLTGDLEERAKKRHNAKPGIYNKRWVDEIRQTHYVATLLETGEEITFGYLEAGKYREVTAEEVERFRAEEETKRLEAEAAAVAVEEAVPDSPLVDYPKPPALPSDGLEVDEHAAVPTGDGTDFETEVKRRLAMLELHVFGRSEVA
;
A
#
# COMPACT_ATOMS: atom_id res chain seq x y z
N MET A 1 -1.34 -11.04 76.46
CA MET A 1 -0.68 -11.21 75.16
C MET A 1 -1.66 -11.31 73.99
N GLU A 2 -2.67 -12.19 74.03
CA GLU A 2 -3.64 -12.34 72.92
C GLU A 2 -4.34 -11.03 72.51
N ASN A 3 -4.81 -10.23 73.48
CA ASN A 3 -5.42 -8.92 73.17
C ASN A 3 -4.43 -7.93 72.50
N LEU A 4 -3.17 -7.90 72.93
CA LEU A 4 -2.15 -7.04 72.31
C LEU A 4 -1.74 -7.54 70.91
N GLN A 5 -1.78 -8.86 70.69
CA GLN A 5 -1.54 -9.44 69.37
C GLN A 5 -2.68 -9.11 68.40
N ASN A 6 -3.93 -9.14 68.85
CA ASN A 6 -5.08 -8.72 68.05
C ASN A 6 -5.04 -7.22 67.73
N GLU A 7 -4.71 -6.36 68.70
CA GLU A 7 -4.52 -4.92 68.45
C GLU A 7 -3.37 -4.66 67.44
N LEU A 8 -2.29 -5.45 67.49
CA LEU A 8 -1.19 -5.35 66.54
C LEU A 8 -1.60 -5.75 65.12
N THR A 9 -2.37 -6.84 64.95
CA THR A 9 -2.83 -7.28 63.63
C THR A 9 -3.83 -6.31 63.01
N GLU A 10 -4.71 -5.70 63.80
CA GLU A 10 -5.60 -4.62 63.36
C GLU A 10 -4.81 -3.41 62.84
N LEU A 11 -3.78 -2.98 63.58
CA LEU A 11 -2.92 -1.87 63.17
C LEU A 11 -2.13 -2.19 61.90
N GLN A 12 -1.61 -3.42 61.76
CA GLN A 12 -0.92 -3.88 60.54
C GLN A 12 -1.84 -3.90 59.33
N THR A 13 -3.10 -4.34 59.51
CA THR A 13 -4.11 -4.30 58.44
C THR A 13 -4.39 -2.87 58.01
N LYS A 14 -4.53 -1.95 58.98
CA LYS A 14 -4.73 -0.52 58.72
C LYS A 14 -3.52 0.12 58.03
N GLU A 15 -2.29 -0.27 58.38
CA GLU A 15 -1.08 0.17 57.68
C GLU A 15 -1.09 -0.28 56.21
N ALA A 16 -1.48 -1.53 55.93
CA ALA A 16 -1.56 -2.05 54.58
C ALA A 16 -2.58 -1.27 53.73
N THR A 17 -3.77 -0.98 54.28
CA THR A 17 -4.79 -0.17 53.59
C THR A 17 -4.29 1.24 53.31
N LEU A 18 -3.72 1.93 54.30
CA LEU A 18 -3.20 3.29 54.12
C LEU A 18 -2.00 3.34 53.17
N SER A 19 -1.16 2.29 53.13
CA SER A 19 -0.05 2.18 52.18
C SER A 19 -0.55 2.05 50.75
N ALA A 20 -1.57 1.23 50.52
CA ALA A 20 -2.20 1.08 49.21
C ALA A 20 -2.89 2.39 48.74
N GLU A 21 -3.60 3.08 49.64
CA GLU A 21 -4.19 4.39 49.33
C GLU A 21 -3.11 5.44 49.02
N TRP A 22 -2.00 5.43 49.74
CA TRP A 22 -0.87 6.33 49.49
C TRP A 22 -0.25 6.08 48.11
N GLU A 23 -0.01 4.82 47.74
CA GLU A 23 0.52 4.43 46.42
C GLU A 23 -0.43 4.83 45.29
N GLN A 24 -1.74 4.62 45.49
CA GLN A 24 -2.76 5.03 44.53
C GLN A 24 -2.71 6.54 44.28
N ILE A 25 -2.73 7.35 45.33
CA ILE A 25 -2.68 8.83 45.23
C ILE A 25 -1.38 9.28 44.56
N ASN A 26 -0.25 8.62 44.86
CA ASN A 26 1.05 8.97 44.30
C ASN A 26 1.17 8.60 42.80
N SER A 27 0.35 7.64 42.33
CA SER A 27 0.30 7.23 40.92
C SER A 27 -0.60 8.12 40.05
N GLU A 28 -1.42 8.99 40.65
CA GLU A 28 -2.31 9.89 39.92
C GLU A 28 -1.52 11.01 39.21
N PRO A 29 -1.80 11.32 37.93
CA PRO A 29 -1.08 12.36 37.17
C PRO A 29 -1.27 13.77 37.72
N ASN A 30 -2.23 13.99 38.63
CA ASN A 30 -2.44 15.24 39.35
C ASN A 30 -2.66 14.94 40.85
N VAL A 31 -1.55 14.70 41.55
CA VAL A 31 -1.55 14.32 42.97
C VAL A 31 -2.25 15.39 43.81
N ASN A 32 -3.32 15.01 44.50
CA ASN A 32 -3.94 15.85 45.51
C ASN A 32 -3.01 15.94 46.74
N VAL A 33 -2.19 16.99 46.78
CA VAL A 33 -1.15 17.20 47.82
C VAL A 33 -1.73 17.21 49.24
N SER A 34 -2.94 17.75 49.44
CA SER A 34 -3.59 17.76 50.75
C SER A 34 -3.94 16.35 51.21
N ARG A 35 -4.56 15.55 50.33
CA ARG A 35 -4.91 14.15 50.61
C ARG A 35 -3.65 13.30 50.80
N PHE A 36 -2.62 13.52 49.98
CA PHE A 36 -1.32 12.84 50.08
C PHE A 36 -0.66 13.09 51.45
N ASN A 37 -0.63 14.35 51.91
CA ASN A 37 -0.05 14.70 53.21
C ASN A 37 -0.87 14.13 54.38
N GLU A 38 -2.19 14.12 54.26
CA GLU A 38 -3.08 13.54 55.28
C GLU A 38 -2.85 12.03 55.43
N VAL A 39 -2.90 11.28 54.32
CA VAL A 39 -2.64 9.83 54.31
C VAL A 39 -1.22 9.54 54.81
N SER A 40 -0.22 10.32 54.40
CA SER A 40 1.16 10.19 54.89
C SER A 40 1.28 10.38 56.40
N SER A 41 0.57 11.36 56.97
CA SER A 41 0.57 11.61 58.42
C SER A 41 -0.12 10.47 59.19
N GLN A 42 -1.25 9.97 58.69
CA GLN A 42 -1.95 8.84 59.29
C GLN A 42 -1.09 7.56 59.25
N LEU A 43 -0.41 7.32 58.13
CA LEU A 43 0.51 6.19 57.95
C LEU A 43 1.66 6.22 58.97
N ASN A 44 2.30 7.38 59.16
CA ASN A 44 3.36 7.54 60.16
C ASN A 44 2.83 7.30 61.58
N THR A 45 1.63 7.79 61.90
CA THR A 45 1.02 7.59 63.21
C THR A 45 0.74 6.11 63.48
N VAL A 46 0.19 5.39 62.51
CA VAL A 46 -0.07 3.94 62.62
C VAL A 46 1.24 3.16 62.78
N ARG A 47 2.30 3.52 62.05
CA ARG A 47 3.63 2.89 62.21
C ARG A 47 4.22 3.09 63.59
N ASP A 48 4.07 4.28 64.16
CA ASP A 48 4.56 4.56 65.52
C ASP A 48 3.77 3.76 66.56
N GLN A 49 2.44 3.63 66.39
CA GLN A 49 1.60 2.76 67.21
C GLN A 49 2.00 1.28 67.10
N ILE A 50 2.31 0.79 65.90
CA ILE A 50 2.82 -0.58 65.68
C ILE A 50 4.11 -0.81 66.46
N LYS A 51 5.08 0.11 66.38
CA LYS A 51 6.34 0.02 67.13
C LYS A 51 6.12 0.02 68.64
N GLU A 52 5.23 0.87 69.13
CA GLU A 52 4.88 0.93 70.56
C GLU A 52 4.28 -0.40 71.03
N LYS A 53 3.32 -0.95 70.27
CA LYS A 53 2.68 -2.23 70.57
C LYS A 53 3.64 -3.41 70.51
N GLN A 54 4.55 -3.42 69.53
CA GLN A 54 5.65 -4.39 69.49
C GLN A 54 6.52 -4.30 70.76
N GLY A 55 6.88 -3.08 71.18
CA GLY A 55 7.62 -2.86 72.41
C GLY A 55 6.85 -3.25 73.69
N GLU A 56 5.52 -3.13 73.73
CA GLU A 56 4.69 -3.63 74.84
C GLU A 56 4.67 -5.15 74.90
N ILE A 57 4.51 -5.81 73.75
CA ILE A 57 4.56 -7.29 73.66
C ILE A 57 5.92 -7.81 74.12
N GLU A 58 7.00 -7.17 73.71
CA GLU A 58 8.36 -7.57 74.06
C GLU A 58 8.67 -7.38 75.55
N ARG A 59 8.16 -6.30 76.15
CA ARG A 59 8.18 -6.08 77.60
C ARG A 59 7.38 -7.15 78.35
N GLN A 60 6.16 -7.47 77.90
CA GLN A 60 5.36 -8.53 78.52
C GLN A 60 6.04 -9.89 78.42
N ARG A 61 6.65 -10.22 77.28
CA ARG A 61 7.42 -11.44 77.08
C ARG A 61 8.62 -11.51 78.04
N GLY A 62 9.28 -10.39 78.32
CA GLY A 62 10.37 -10.31 79.30
C GLY A 62 9.92 -10.60 80.74
N THR A 63 8.70 -10.21 81.11
CA THR A 63 8.14 -10.39 82.46
C THR A 63 7.30 -11.66 82.64
N GLN A 64 7.14 -12.47 81.59
CA GLN A 64 6.21 -13.62 81.60
C GLN A 64 6.59 -14.70 82.61
N PHE A 65 7.89 -14.83 82.93
CA PHE A 65 8.39 -15.78 83.92
C PHE A 65 8.30 -15.27 85.36
N ASP A 66 8.07 -13.97 85.56
CA ASP A 66 7.88 -13.39 86.89
C ASP A 66 6.42 -13.46 87.37
N ASN A 67 5.47 -13.71 86.46
CA ASN A 67 4.04 -13.87 86.73
C ASN A 67 3.53 -15.25 86.31
N ILE A 68 3.97 -16.29 87.04
CA ILE A 68 3.61 -17.68 86.77
C ILE A 68 2.22 -17.93 87.37
N SER A 69 1.29 -18.49 86.59
CA SER A 69 -0.05 -18.86 87.09
C SER A 69 -0.24 -20.36 87.01
N VAL A 70 -0.51 -20.99 88.14
CA VAL A 70 -0.81 -22.43 88.24
C VAL A 70 -2.16 -22.59 88.92
N GLY A 71 -3.14 -23.18 88.22
CA GLY A 71 -4.48 -23.39 88.76
C GLY A 71 -5.23 -22.09 89.14
N GLY A 72 -4.87 -20.96 88.54
CA GLY A 72 -5.46 -19.65 88.82
C GLY A 72 -4.80 -18.87 89.96
N TYR A 73 -3.76 -19.43 90.59
CA TYR A 73 -2.99 -18.74 91.63
C TYR A 73 -1.70 -18.15 91.02
N PRO A 74 -1.44 -16.84 91.24
CA PRO A 74 -0.22 -16.21 90.78
C PRO A 74 0.93 -16.53 91.74
N PHE A 75 2.08 -16.85 91.16
CA PHE A 75 3.34 -17.06 91.84
C PHE A 75 4.45 -16.31 91.10
N THR A 76 5.44 -15.84 91.85
CA THR A 76 6.69 -15.37 91.28
C THR A 76 7.68 -16.52 91.10
N LEU A 77 8.62 -16.38 90.17
CA LEU A 77 9.69 -17.36 89.98
C LEU A 77 10.47 -17.62 91.28
N ARG A 78 10.63 -16.58 92.11
CA ARG A 78 11.34 -16.67 93.40
C ARG A 78 10.58 -17.52 94.43
N GLU A 79 9.26 -17.40 94.47
CA GLU A 79 8.40 -18.21 95.36
C GLU A 79 8.45 -19.68 94.94
N LEU A 80 8.43 -19.95 93.63
CA LEU A 80 8.45 -21.31 93.11
C LEU A 80 9.82 -22.02 93.19
N CYS A 81 10.85 -21.33 93.65
CA CYS A 81 12.20 -21.88 93.85
C CYS A 81 12.54 -22.13 95.33
N ALA A 82 11.57 -21.95 96.25
CA ALA A 82 11.81 -21.98 97.69
C ALA A 82 11.92 -23.39 98.30
N SER A 83 11.22 -24.38 97.74
CA SER A 83 11.22 -25.77 98.23
C SER A 83 11.16 -26.80 97.10
N GLU A 84 11.41 -28.07 97.41
CA GLU A 84 11.33 -29.17 96.43
C GLU A 84 9.93 -29.33 95.84
N ASP A 85 8.89 -29.15 96.64
CA ASP A 85 7.51 -29.22 96.18
C ASP A 85 7.17 -28.03 95.26
N ASP A 86 7.70 -26.84 95.53
CA ASP A 86 7.57 -25.67 94.67
C ASP A 86 8.26 -25.87 93.31
N TYR A 87 9.44 -26.51 93.30
CA TYR A 87 10.12 -26.89 92.06
C TYR A 87 9.32 -27.87 91.21
N ARG A 88 8.58 -28.80 91.83
CA ARG A 88 7.70 -29.71 91.09
C ARG A 88 6.59 -28.94 90.39
N ILE A 89 5.99 -27.96 91.08
CA ILE A 89 4.99 -27.06 90.51
C ILE A 89 5.58 -26.25 89.32
N LEU A 90 6.77 -25.65 89.51
CA LEU A 90 7.47 -24.92 88.45
C LEU A 90 7.77 -25.81 87.24
N SER A 91 8.25 -27.03 87.47
CA SER A 91 8.60 -27.98 86.41
C SER A 91 7.37 -28.40 85.58
N GLY A 92 6.24 -28.65 86.24
CA GLY A 92 4.98 -28.96 85.57
C GLY A 92 4.46 -27.78 84.76
N TRP A 93 4.52 -26.58 85.31
CA TRP A 93 4.17 -25.35 84.58
C TRP A 93 5.08 -25.14 83.36
N LEU A 94 6.40 -25.30 83.50
CA LEU A 94 7.35 -25.17 82.39
C LEU A 94 7.10 -26.20 81.29
N GLN A 95 6.82 -27.46 81.65
CA GLN A 95 6.48 -28.50 80.68
C GLN A 95 5.20 -28.15 79.91
N GLY A 96 4.16 -27.68 80.61
CA GLY A 96 2.93 -27.20 79.97
C GLY A 96 3.18 -26.00 79.05
N TYR A 97 3.89 -24.98 79.55
CA TYR A 97 4.24 -23.78 78.79
C TYR A 97 5.04 -24.10 77.52
N VAL A 98 6.04 -24.98 77.62
CA VAL A 98 6.82 -25.43 76.45
C VAL A 98 5.95 -26.25 75.49
N GLY A 99 5.05 -27.09 76.01
CA GLY A 99 4.08 -27.82 75.19
C GLY A 99 3.15 -26.90 74.40
N ASP A 100 2.57 -25.90 75.07
CA ASP A 100 1.69 -24.89 74.46
C ASP A 100 2.45 -24.06 73.40
N MET A 101 3.67 -23.63 73.72
CA MET A 101 4.55 -22.93 72.77
C MET A 101 4.90 -23.79 71.56
N SER A 102 5.17 -25.09 71.76
CA SER A 102 5.45 -26.03 70.67
C SER A 102 4.22 -26.22 69.77
N SER A 103 3.03 -26.35 70.35
CA SER A 103 1.77 -26.47 69.61
C SER A 103 1.47 -25.20 68.80
N ALA A 104 1.65 -24.03 69.40
CA ALA A 104 1.51 -22.75 68.71
C ALA A 104 2.54 -22.60 67.57
N HIS A 105 3.79 -23.03 67.80
CA HIS A 105 4.82 -22.99 66.78
C HIS A 105 4.51 -23.93 65.61
N GLU A 106 4.05 -25.15 65.88
CA GLU A 106 3.65 -26.11 64.85
C GLU A 106 2.49 -25.58 63.98
N ALA A 107 1.50 -24.94 64.61
CA ALA A 107 0.40 -24.29 63.89
C ALA A 107 0.91 -23.18 62.94
N VAL A 108 1.83 -22.33 63.41
CA VAL A 108 2.44 -21.26 62.59
C VAL A 108 3.26 -21.85 61.44
N VAL A 109 4.09 -22.87 61.72
CA VAL A 109 4.91 -23.53 60.69
C VAL A 109 4.04 -24.19 59.63
N SER A 110 2.95 -24.85 60.03
CA SER A 110 1.99 -25.45 59.11
C SER A 110 1.32 -24.39 58.22
N SER A 111 0.90 -23.26 58.80
CA SER A 111 0.33 -22.13 58.06
C SER A 111 1.33 -21.57 57.04
N LEU A 112 2.57 -21.30 57.46
CA LEU A 112 3.63 -20.79 56.58
C LEU A 112 3.98 -21.78 55.48
N HIS A 113 3.99 -23.08 55.78
CA HIS A 113 4.24 -24.11 54.76
C HIS A 113 3.13 -24.13 53.71
N SER A 114 1.87 -23.97 54.13
CA SER A 114 0.75 -23.87 53.21
C SER A 114 0.81 -22.60 52.35
N GLU A 115 1.20 -21.46 52.92
CA GLU A 115 1.38 -20.20 52.19
C GLU A 115 2.51 -20.29 51.17
N VAL A 116 3.66 -20.86 51.55
CA VAL A 116 4.78 -21.09 50.63
C VAL A 116 4.39 -22.03 49.48
N ALA A 117 3.58 -23.06 49.76
CA ALA A 117 3.07 -23.94 48.71
C ALA A 117 2.14 -23.20 47.74
N ALA A 118 1.25 -22.35 48.25
CA ALA A 118 0.37 -21.51 47.43
C ALA A 118 1.18 -20.53 46.56
N LEU A 119 2.10 -19.76 47.15
CA LEU A 119 2.96 -18.84 46.42
C LEU A 119 3.80 -19.53 45.35
N LYS A 120 4.28 -20.76 45.61
CA LYS A 120 5.00 -21.55 44.62
C LYS A 120 4.11 -21.97 43.45
N SER A 121 2.84 -22.28 43.71
CA SER A 121 1.84 -22.54 42.67
C SER A 121 1.63 -21.31 41.80
N ASP A 122 1.40 -20.15 42.43
CA ASP A 122 1.16 -18.88 41.72
C ASP A 122 2.36 -18.48 40.84
N VAL A 123 3.59 -18.67 41.34
CA VAL A 123 4.81 -18.43 40.55
C VAL A 123 4.86 -19.36 39.32
N SER A 124 4.54 -20.64 39.49
CA SER A 124 4.50 -21.59 38.37
C SER A 124 3.42 -21.22 37.34
N GLU A 125 2.26 -20.74 37.77
CA GLU A 125 1.21 -20.26 36.87
C GLU A 125 1.64 -18.99 36.12
N MET A 126 2.28 -18.04 36.81
CA MET A 126 2.82 -16.84 36.17
C MET A 126 3.90 -17.16 35.13
N GLU A 127 4.78 -18.12 35.40
CA GLU A 127 5.78 -18.58 34.44
C GLU A 127 5.13 -19.19 33.19
N ALA A 128 4.07 -19.99 33.36
CA ALA A 128 3.31 -20.55 32.25
C ALA A 128 2.63 -19.45 31.41
N VAL A 129 2.02 -18.45 32.05
CA VAL A 129 1.42 -17.29 31.35
C VAL A 129 2.48 -16.49 30.60
N ARG A 130 3.66 -16.26 31.18
CA ARG A 130 4.76 -15.57 30.50
C ARG A 130 5.23 -16.34 29.26
N SER A 131 5.37 -17.66 29.36
CA SER A 131 5.72 -18.50 28.20
C SER A 131 4.66 -18.40 27.10
N ASN A 132 3.38 -18.50 27.45
CA ASN A 132 2.29 -18.38 26.48
C ASN A 132 2.24 -17.01 25.81
N ASN A 133 2.49 -15.93 26.56
CA ASN A 133 2.56 -14.58 26.00
C ASN A 133 3.72 -14.44 25.01
N PHE A 134 4.88 -15.01 25.31
CA PHE A 134 6.02 -15.01 24.39
C PHE A 134 5.68 -15.74 23.08
N ASP A 135 5.05 -16.91 23.17
CA ASP A 135 4.62 -17.67 21.99
C ASP A 135 3.58 -16.91 21.15
N LEU A 136 2.64 -16.23 21.81
CA LEU A 136 1.65 -15.39 21.14
C LEU A 136 2.30 -14.19 20.46
N GLU A 137 3.27 -13.54 21.10
CA GLU A 137 4.01 -12.42 20.51
C GLU A 137 4.76 -12.87 19.23
N LEU A 138 5.39 -14.05 19.28
CA LEU A 138 6.06 -14.62 18.11
C LEU A 138 5.07 -14.90 16.96
N ARG A 139 3.89 -15.45 17.28
CA ARG A 139 2.82 -15.68 16.29
C ARG A 139 2.28 -14.39 15.71
N CYS A 140 2.10 -13.34 16.53
CA CYS A 140 1.68 -12.03 16.05
C CYS A 140 2.69 -11.46 15.05
N LYS A 141 3.99 -11.51 15.35
CA LYS A 141 5.05 -11.04 14.44
C LYS A 141 5.06 -11.83 13.12
N ASP A 142 4.89 -13.14 13.17
CA ASP A 142 4.78 -13.98 11.95
C ASP A 142 3.54 -13.61 11.11
N ILE A 143 2.39 -13.40 11.75
CA ILE A 143 1.16 -12.97 11.06
C ILE A 143 1.31 -11.58 10.46
N GLU A 144 1.93 -10.64 11.17
CA GLU A 144 2.22 -9.29 10.67
C GLU A 144 3.15 -9.35 9.45
N SER A 145 4.22 -10.14 9.51
CA SER A 145 5.11 -10.34 8.37
C SER A 145 4.38 -10.95 7.17
N LYS A 146 3.49 -11.93 7.39
CA LYS A 146 2.68 -12.53 6.31
C LYS A 146 1.68 -11.55 5.73
N ARG A 147 1.04 -10.73 6.56
CA ARG A 147 0.13 -9.67 6.12
C ARG A 147 0.86 -8.67 5.24
N ASP A 148 2.03 -8.22 5.66
CA ASP A 148 2.79 -7.20 4.93
C ASP A 148 3.33 -7.75 3.60
N ALA A 149 3.76 -9.01 3.56
CA ALA A 149 4.11 -9.71 2.32
C ALA A 149 2.90 -9.83 1.37
N ALA A 150 1.73 -10.26 1.87
CA ALA A 150 0.52 -10.36 1.07
C ALA A 150 0.04 -8.99 0.56
N ALA A 151 0.21 -7.92 1.34
CA ALA A 151 -0.11 -6.56 0.92
C ALA A 151 0.80 -6.10 -0.23
N ALA A 152 2.11 -6.38 -0.15
CA ALA A 152 3.06 -6.08 -1.22
C ALA A 152 2.76 -6.85 -2.51
N GLU A 153 2.43 -8.14 -2.40
CA GLU A 153 2.02 -8.96 -3.55
C GLU A 153 0.73 -8.42 -4.21
N LEU A 154 -0.23 -8.00 -3.40
CA LEU A 154 -1.48 -7.41 -3.89
C LEU A 154 -1.23 -6.08 -4.63
N GLU A 155 -0.35 -5.23 -4.12
CA GLU A 155 0.03 -3.98 -4.76
C GLU A 155 0.72 -4.23 -6.12
N ALA A 156 1.68 -5.16 -6.16
CA ALA A 156 2.34 -5.56 -7.40
C ALA A 156 1.35 -6.11 -8.44
N ALA A 157 0.40 -6.95 -8.02
CA ALA A 157 -0.65 -7.47 -8.89
C ALA A 157 -1.58 -6.36 -9.42
N GLN A 158 -1.90 -5.35 -8.60
CA GLN A 158 -2.69 -4.20 -9.02
C GLN A 158 -1.95 -3.31 -10.02
N GLU A 159 -0.65 -3.11 -9.85
CA GLU A 159 0.17 -2.39 -10.83
C GLU A 159 0.24 -3.13 -12.16
N GLU A 160 0.41 -4.44 -12.13
CA GLU A 160 0.41 -5.28 -13.33
C GLU A 160 -0.94 -5.23 -14.05
N LEU A 161 -2.06 -5.26 -13.32
CA LEU A 161 -3.39 -5.05 -13.89
C LEU A 161 -3.56 -3.67 -14.54
N LYS A 162 -3.01 -2.61 -13.92
CA LYS A 162 -3.03 -1.27 -14.51
C LYS A 162 -2.23 -1.24 -15.81
N ARG A 163 -1.05 -1.86 -15.85
CA ARG A 163 -0.22 -1.98 -17.05
C ARG A 163 -0.95 -2.74 -18.16
N LEU A 164 -1.48 -3.93 -17.87
CA LEU A 164 -2.24 -4.72 -18.84
C LEU A 164 -3.48 -3.99 -19.36
N ASN A 165 -4.17 -3.22 -18.52
CA ASN A 165 -5.30 -2.40 -18.98
C ASN A 165 -4.85 -1.25 -19.90
N ALA A 166 -3.71 -0.60 -19.61
CA ALA A 166 -3.14 0.41 -20.49
C ALA A 166 -2.74 -0.20 -21.85
N ASP A 167 -2.07 -1.36 -21.84
CA ASP A 167 -1.68 -2.09 -23.05
C ASP A 167 -2.92 -2.50 -23.88
N ASN A 168 -3.95 -3.07 -23.23
CA ASN A 168 -5.20 -3.43 -23.90
C ASN A 168 -5.89 -2.20 -24.53
N ASN A 169 -5.91 -1.07 -23.83
CA ASN A 169 -6.48 0.16 -24.38
C ASN A 169 -5.67 0.69 -25.57
N ALA A 170 -4.34 0.67 -25.49
CA ALA A 170 -3.46 1.05 -26.58
C ALA A 170 -3.69 0.17 -27.83
N LEU A 171 -3.78 -1.16 -27.63
CA LEU A 171 -4.10 -2.10 -28.70
C LEU A 171 -5.49 -1.86 -29.31
N ARG A 172 -6.51 -1.56 -28.49
CA ARG A 172 -7.84 -1.19 -28.98
C ARG A 172 -7.80 0.07 -29.83
N MET A 173 -7.09 1.11 -29.39
CA MET A 173 -6.90 2.34 -30.17
C MET A 173 -6.15 2.08 -31.47
N GLN A 174 -5.13 1.20 -31.46
CA GLN A 174 -4.39 0.83 -32.65
C GLN A 174 -5.31 0.11 -33.65
N ILE A 175 -6.08 -0.88 -33.21
CA ILE A 175 -7.06 -1.59 -34.05
C ILE A 175 -8.09 -0.61 -34.63
N GLU A 176 -8.62 0.30 -33.80
CA GLU A 176 -9.57 1.32 -34.26
C GLU A 176 -8.94 2.28 -35.27
N SER A 177 -7.67 2.64 -35.12
CA SER A 177 -6.94 3.46 -36.08
C SER A 177 -6.68 2.77 -37.42
N VAL A 178 -6.39 1.47 -37.41
CA VAL A 178 -6.17 0.65 -38.60
C VAL A 178 -7.48 0.37 -39.34
N ASN A 179 -8.59 0.23 -38.60
CA ASN A 179 -9.91 -0.05 -39.17
C ASN A 179 -10.72 1.21 -39.52
N LYS A 180 -10.16 2.42 -39.39
CA LYS A 180 -10.82 3.61 -39.94
C LYS A 180 -10.87 3.46 -41.46
N PRO A 181 -12.06 3.43 -42.09
CA PRO A 181 -12.15 3.44 -43.53
C PRO A 181 -11.44 4.71 -44.01
N VAL A 182 -10.43 4.54 -44.86
CA VAL A 182 -9.77 5.67 -45.52
C VAL A 182 -10.88 6.48 -46.17
N SER A 183 -11.12 7.69 -45.67
CA SER A 183 -12.04 8.65 -46.29
C SER A 183 -11.41 9.11 -47.59
N THR A 184 -11.48 8.27 -48.60
CA THR A 184 -11.23 8.67 -49.98
C THR A 184 -12.37 9.61 -50.33
N ASN A 185 -12.05 10.88 -50.58
CA ASN A 185 -12.93 11.90 -51.18
C ASN A 185 -13.34 11.53 -52.62
N LEU A 186 -13.75 10.29 -52.87
CA LEU A 186 -14.22 9.79 -54.15
C LEU A 186 -15.41 10.63 -54.64
N THR A 187 -16.27 11.09 -53.75
CA THR A 187 -17.50 11.81 -54.10
C THR A 187 -17.23 13.20 -54.67
N GLY A 188 -16.29 13.95 -54.08
CA GLY A 188 -15.92 15.29 -54.58
C GLY A 188 -15.13 15.23 -55.89
N ASP A 189 -14.21 14.27 -56.01
CA ASP A 189 -13.36 14.12 -57.20
C ASP A 189 -14.15 13.55 -58.41
N LEU A 190 -15.22 12.79 -58.16
CA LEU A 190 -16.16 12.32 -59.19
C LEU A 190 -16.97 13.47 -59.80
N GLU A 191 -17.46 14.42 -59.00
CA GLU A 191 -18.25 15.55 -59.51
C GLU A 191 -17.40 16.48 -60.39
N GLU A 192 -16.17 16.78 -59.98
CA GLU A 192 -15.26 17.59 -60.78
C GLU A 192 -14.86 16.89 -62.09
N ARG A 193 -14.58 15.58 -62.05
CA ARG A 193 -14.30 14.80 -63.27
C ARG A 193 -15.52 14.68 -64.17
N ALA A 194 -16.73 14.57 -63.61
CA ALA A 194 -17.97 14.56 -64.38
C ALA A 194 -18.22 15.90 -65.08
N LYS A 195 -18.01 17.03 -64.39
CA LYS A 195 -18.11 18.37 -64.98
C LYS A 195 -17.07 18.60 -66.07
N LYS A 196 -15.80 18.23 -65.84
CA LYS A 196 -14.74 18.30 -66.87
C LYS A 196 -15.09 17.47 -68.11
N ARG A 197 -15.59 16.24 -67.92
CA ARG A 197 -16.01 15.38 -69.04
C ARG A 197 -17.23 15.94 -69.77
N HIS A 198 -18.18 16.55 -69.08
CA HIS A 198 -19.35 17.16 -69.69
C HIS A 198 -18.98 18.40 -70.51
N ASN A 199 -18.08 19.25 -69.99
CA ASN A 199 -17.65 20.47 -70.68
C ASN A 199 -16.69 20.21 -71.84
N ALA A 200 -15.99 19.07 -71.85
CA ALA A 200 -15.18 18.62 -72.99
C ALA A 200 -16.01 18.04 -74.15
N LYS A 201 -17.33 17.91 -74.02
CA LYS A 201 -18.19 17.46 -75.11
C LYS A 201 -18.43 18.60 -76.10
N PRO A 202 -18.41 18.35 -77.42
CA PRO A 202 -18.66 19.37 -78.42
C PRO A 202 -20.05 20.00 -78.25
N GLY A 203 -20.11 21.33 -78.36
CA GLY A 203 -21.36 22.08 -78.32
C GLY A 203 -22.14 21.94 -79.62
N ILE A 204 -23.45 21.72 -79.55
CA ILE A 204 -24.35 21.72 -80.70
C ILE A 204 -25.52 22.67 -80.47
N TYR A 205 -26.00 23.31 -81.55
CA TYR A 205 -27.18 24.16 -81.54
C TYR A 205 -28.11 23.86 -82.72
N ASN A 206 -29.34 24.37 -82.70
CA ASN A 206 -30.38 24.10 -83.71
C ASN A 206 -30.67 22.61 -83.94
N LYS A 207 -30.79 21.85 -82.84
CA LYS A 207 -31.11 20.42 -82.87
C LYS A 207 -32.55 20.20 -83.33
N ARG A 208 -32.73 19.46 -84.42
CA ARG A 208 -34.03 19.05 -84.95
C ARG A 208 -33.99 17.59 -85.41
N TRP A 209 -35.15 16.95 -85.51
CA TRP A 209 -35.24 15.61 -86.09
C TRP A 209 -35.08 15.67 -87.61
N VAL A 210 -34.36 14.70 -88.18
CA VAL A 210 -34.28 14.52 -89.64
C VAL A 210 -35.64 14.10 -90.22
N ASP A 211 -36.33 13.22 -89.51
CA ASP A 211 -37.63 12.67 -89.86
C ASP A 211 -38.51 12.68 -88.60
N GLU A 212 -39.53 13.54 -88.59
CA GLU A 212 -40.42 13.75 -87.44
C GLU A 212 -41.23 12.50 -87.07
N ILE A 213 -41.39 11.54 -87.99
CA ILE A 213 -42.24 10.36 -87.81
C ILE A 213 -41.43 9.20 -87.22
N ARG A 214 -40.18 8.99 -87.68
CA ARG A 214 -39.35 7.85 -87.24
C ARG A 214 -38.38 8.19 -86.10
N GLN A 215 -38.01 9.46 -85.92
CA GLN A 215 -37.20 9.96 -84.80
C GLN A 215 -35.95 9.12 -84.48
N THR A 216 -35.19 8.73 -85.51
CA THR A 216 -33.97 7.93 -85.33
C THR A 216 -32.69 8.79 -85.32
N HIS A 217 -32.70 9.92 -86.05
CA HIS A 217 -31.55 10.78 -86.24
C HIS A 217 -31.88 12.26 -86.03
N TYR A 218 -30.97 12.98 -85.37
CA TYR A 218 -30.98 14.43 -85.22
C TYR A 218 -30.05 15.08 -86.24
N VAL A 219 -30.43 16.26 -86.73
CA VAL A 219 -29.53 17.23 -87.35
C VAL A 219 -29.28 18.33 -86.33
N ALA A 220 -28.01 18.68 -86.11
CA ALA A 220 -27.64 19.88 -85.36
C ALA A 220 -26.41 20.52 -85.99
N THR A 221 -26.20 21.81 -85.72
CA THR A 221 -25.01 22.52 -86.17
C THR A 221 -23.97 22.50 -85.05
N LEU A 222 -22.73 22.15 -85.39
CA LEU A 222 -21.61 22.13 -84.45
C LEU A 222 -21.18 23.57 -84.12
N LEU A 223 -20.95 23.85 -82.84
CA LEU A 223 -20.59 25.20 -82.37
C LEU A 223 -19.21 25.64 -82.86
N GLU A 224 -18.24 24.72 -82.96
CA GLU A 224 -16.84 25.01 -83.25
C GLU A 224 -16.54 25.19 -84.75
N THR A 225 -17.29 24.52 -85.63
CA THR A 225 -17.01 24.52 -87.08
C THR A 225 -18.15 25.08 -87.92
N GLY A 226 -19.35 25.22 -87.34
CA GLY A 226 -20.55 25.65 -88.07
C GLY A 226 -21.10 24.60 -89.06
N GLU A 227 -20.58 23.37 -89.03
CA GLU A 227 -21.02 22.29 -89.91
C GLU A 227 -22.32 21.64 -89.41
N GLU A 228 -23.23 21.31 -90.34
CA GLU A 228 -24.43 20.52 -90.02
C GLU A 228 -24.06 19.04 -89.91
N ILE A 229 -24.19 18.49 -88.70
CA ILE A 229 -23.93 17.08 -88.41
C ILE A 229 -25.24 16.33 -88.21
N THR A 230 -25.29 15.10 -88.71
CA THR A 230 -26.41 14.18 -88.49
C THR A 230 -25.95 13.06 -87.56
N PHE A 231 -26.63 12.85 -86.43
CA PHE A 231 -26.25 11.82 -85.45
C PHE A 231 -27.47 11.08 -84.90
N GLY A 232 -27.29 9.83 -84.46
CA GLY A 232 -28.38 9.00 -83.96
C GLY A 232 -28.90 9.44 -82.58
N TYR A 233 -30.16 9.15 -82.24
CA TYR A 233 -30.75 9.49 -80.93
C TYR A 233 -29.91 9.01 -79.74
N LEU A 234 -29.37 7.78 -79.80
CA LEU A 234 -28.52 7.20 -78.75
C LEU A 234 -27.16 7.91 -78.61
N GLU A 235 -26.75 8.65 -79.63
CA GLU A 235 -25.50 9.40 -79.64
C GLU A 235 -25.66 10.83 -79.15
N ALA A 236 -26.89 11.26 -78.83
CA ALA A 236 -27.16 12.60 -78.29
C ALA A 236 -26.35 12.90 -77.01
N GLY A 237 -26.04 11.88 -76.20
CA GLY A 237 -25.23 12.03 -75.00
C GLY A 237 -23.75 12.36 -75.25
N LYS A 238 -23.27 12.34 -76.50
CA LYS A 238 -21.90 12.73 -76.88
C LYS A 238 -21.74 14.24 -77.05
N TYR A 239 -22.84 14.98 -77.18
CA TYR A 239 -22.85 16.42 -77.44
C TYR A 239 -23.47 17.20 -76.28
N ARG A 240 -23.11 18.48 -76.15
CA ARG A 240 -23.71 19.42 -75.19
C ARG A 240 -24.63 20.38 -75.94
N GLU A 241 -25.88 20.46 -75.54
CA GLU A 241 -26.82 21.43 -76.12
C GLU A 241 -26.50 22.82 -75.58
N VAL A 242 -26.24 23.76 -76.48
CA VAL A 242 -25.89 25.15 -76.17
C VAL A 242 -27.02 26.05 -76.64
N THR A 243 -27.42 27.01 -75.82
CA THR A 243 -28.54 27.91 -76.11
C THR A 243 -28.15 28.99 -77.13
N ALA A 244 -29.12 29.56 -77.85
CA ALA A 244 -28.84 30.54 -78.91
C ALA A 244 -28.04 31.77 -78.42
N GLU A 245 -28.20 32.16 -77.16
CA GLU A 245 -27.47 33.28 -76.53
C GLU A 245 -26.00 32.97 -76.23
N GLU A 246 -25.66 31.69 -76.08
CA GLU A 246 -24.28 31.23 -75.86
C GLU A 246 -23.54 31.03 -77.20
N VAL A 247 -24.28 30.77 -78.28
CA VAL A 247 -23.76 30.72 -79.66
C VAL A 247 -23.27 32.08 -80.12
N GLU A 248 -24.00 33.15 -79.83
CA GLU A 248 -23.59 34.52 -80.17
C GLU A 248 -22.33 34.95 -79.42
N ARG A 249 -22.19 34.56 -78.15
CA ARG A 249 -20.97 34.81 -77.36
C ARG A 249 -19.77 34.04 -77.90
N PHE A 250 -19.96 32.79 -78.31
CA PHE A 250 -18.88 31.98 -78.90
C PHE A 250 -18.43 32.52 -80.26
N ARG A 251 -19.35 33.03 -81.09
CA ARG A 251 -19.01 33.71 -82.35
C ARG A 251 -18.24 35.02 -82.12
N ALA A 252 -18.63 35.80 -81.10
CA ALA A 252 -17.89 36.99 -80.71
C ALA A 252 -16.48 36.65 -80.18
N GLU A 253 -16.33 35.58 -79.40
CA GLU A 253 -15.03 35.12 -78.90
C GLU A 253 -14.14 34.46 -79.98
N GLU A 254 -14.71 33.79 -80.98
CA GLU A 254 -13.93 33.31 -82.12
C GLU A 254 -13.47 34.44 -83.03
N GLU A 255 -14.28 35.48 -83.22
CA GLU A 255 -13.88 36.66 -83.99
C GLU A 255 -12.76 37.42 -83.28
N THR A 256 -12.81 37.54 -81.94
CA THR A 256 -11.68 38.10 -81.18
C THR A 256 -10.45 37.21 -81.21
N LYS A 257 -10.59 35.88 -81.08
CA LYS A 257 -9.45 34.95 -81.23
C LYS A 257 -8.87 34.96 -82.64
N ARG A 258 -9.68 35.13 -83.68
CA ARG A 258 -9.18 35.25 -85.06
C ARG A 258 -8.41 36.55 -85.26
N LEU A 259 -8.90 37.66 -84.70
CA LEU A 259 -8.18 38.94 -84.68
C LEU A 259 -6.88 38.88 -83.86
N GLU A 260 -6.88 38.17 -82.72
CA GLU A 260 -5.68 37.96 -81.91
C GLU A 260 -4.68 36.99 -82.56
N ALA A 261 -5.16 35.95 -83.25
CA ALA A 261 -4.30 35.02 -84.01
C ALA A 261 -3.71 35.68 -85.27
N GLU A 262 -4.44 36.58 -85.93
CA GLU A 262 -3.93 37.39 -87.05
C GLU A 262 -2.92 38.44 -86.56
N ALA A 263 -3.11 39.01 -85.35
CA ALA A 263 -2.12 39.85 -84.69
C ALA A 263 -0.87 39.05 -84.22
N ALA A 264 -1.06 37.81 -83.76
CA ALA A 264 0.03 36.93 -83.36
C ALA A 264 0.83 36.38 -84.56
N ALA A 265 0.19 36.13 -85.71
CA ALA A 265 0.87 35.69 -86.93
C ALA A 265 1.82 36.75 -87.53
N VAL A 266 1.60 38.05 -87.23
CA VAL A 266 2.53 39.13 -87.57
C VAL A 266 3.72 39.21 -86.58
N ALA A 267 3.62 38.57 -85.42
CA ALA A 267 4.64 38.61 -84.36
C ALA A 267 5.49 37.33 -84.23
N VAL A 268 5.27 36.30 -85.05
CA VAL A 268 6.04 35.03 -85.03
C VAL A 268 7.03 34.97 -86.21
N GLU A 269 7.92 35.96 -86.29
CA GLU A 269 9.19 35.83 -87.04
C GLU A 269 10.41 35.79 -86.10
N GLU A 270 10.22 35.72 -84.77
CA GLU A 270 11.34 35.65 -83.85
C GLU A 270 11.10 34.69 -82.66
N ALA A 271 12.03 33.73 -82.54
CA ALA A 271 12.34 32.88 -81.39
C ALA A 271 11.43 31.66 -81.10
N VAL A 272 11.86 30.51 -81.61
CA VAL A 272 11.63 29.19 -80.99
C VAL A 272 12.64 29.01 -79.85
N PRO A 273 12.26 28.36 -78.73
CA PRO A 273 12.88 28.52 -77.41
C PRO A 273 13.84 27.38 -77.04
N ASP A 274 14.71 27.62 -76.06
CA ASP A 274 15.46 26.57 -75.36
C ASP A 274 15.27 26.75 -73.84
N SER A 275 14.51 25.84 -73.22
CA SER A 275 14.24 25.82 -71.78
C SER A 275 15.09 24.74 -71.11
N PRO A 276 15.82 25.04 -70.01
CA PRO A 276 16.65 24.04 -69.35
C PRO A 276 15.84 23.13 -68.42
N LEU A 277 16.24 21.86 -68.45
CA LEU A 277 15.77 20.73 -67.66
C LEU A 277 15.93 21.00 -66.14
N VAL A 278 14.84 20.86 -65.38
CA VAL A 278 14.84 21.00 -63.90
C VAL A 278 15.31 19.70 -63.25
N ASP A 279 16.32 19.85 -62.38
CA ASP A 279 16.96 18.82 -61.55
C ASP A 279 16.01 18.28 -60.45
N TYR A 280 16.00 16.96 -60.25
CA TYR A 280 15.33 16.32 -59.10
C TYR A 280 16.36 15.90 -58.04
N PRO A 281 16.18 16.24 -56.75
CA PRO A 281 17.09 15.83 -55.69
C PRO A 281 16.90 14.35 -55.33
N LYS A 282 18.04 13.66 -55.19
CA LYS A 282 18.17 12.25 -54.83
C LYS A 282 17.85 12.02 -53.33
N PRO A 283 17.00 11.05 -52.96
CA PRO A 283 16.70 10.76 -51.56
C PRO A 283 17.87 10.04 -50.84
N PRO A 284 18.06 10.29 -49.52
CA PRO A 284 19.16 9.71 -48.74
C PRO A 284 18.95 8.23 -48.44
N ALA A 285 20.03 7.46 -48.52
CA ALA A 285 20.06 6.03 -48.22
C ALA A 285 19.88 5.76 -46.71
N LEU A 286 19.01 4.81 -46.39
CA LEU A 286 18.92 4.21 -45.06
C LEU A 286 20.11 3.25 -44.84
N PRO A 287 20.83 3.32 -43.71
CA PRO A 287 21.81 2.31 -43.36
C PRO A 287 21.08 1.02 -42.97
N SER A 288 21.38 -0.01 -43.76
CA SER A 288 21.08 -1.41 -43.55
C SER A 288 21.98 -1.95 -42.45
N ASP A 289 21.35 -2.48 -41.40
CA ASP A 289 21.71 -3.71 -40.69
C ASP A 289 23.06 -3.82 -39.96
N GLY A 290 23.00 -4.29 -38.71
CA GLY A 290 24.18 -4.58 -37.91
C GLY A 290 23.96 -4.52 -36.40
N LEU A 291 22.92 -5.23 -35.91
CA LEU A 291 22.88 -5.67 -34.51
C LEU A 291 24.00 -6.70 -34.30
N GLU A 292 25.16 -6.24 -33.84
CA GLU A 292 26.15 -7.14 -33.24
C GLU A 292 25.64 -7.54 -31.86
N VAL A 293 25.14 -8.78 -31.81
CA VAL A 293 24.94 -9.54 -30.58
C VAL A 293 26.32 -9.92 -30.08
N ASP A 294 26.72 -9.38 -28.93
CA ASP A 294 27.93 -9.78 -28.23
C ASP A 294 27.70 -11.14 -27.55
N GLU A 295 27.86 -12.21 -28.34
CA GLU A 295 27.86 -13.61 -27.91
C GLU A 295 29.26 -14.02 -27.40
N HIS A 296 29.78 -13.38 -26.35
CA HIS A 296 30.93 -13.93 -25.60
C HIS A 296 30.89 -13.60 -24.10
N ALA A 297 29.82 -13.99 -23.42
CA ALA A 297 29.90 -14.33 -22.00
C ALA A 297 30.26 -15.81 -21.86
N ALA A 298 31.56 -16.09 -21.76
CA ALA A 298 32.08 -17.39 -21.38
C ALA A 298 31.44 -17.83 -20.06
N VAL A 299 30.68 -18.93 -20.12
CA VAL A 299 30.19 -19.69 -18.97
C VAL A 299 31.41 -20.35 -18.30
N PRO A 300 31.76 -20.06 -17.04
CA PRO A 300 32.58 -20.96 -16.26
C PRO A 300 31.64 -22.01 -15.67
N THR A 301 31.54 -23.14 -16.36
CA THR A 301 31.19 -24.41 -15.74
C THR A 301 32.29 -24.76 -14.75
N GLY A 302 32.08 -24.45 -13.47
CA GLY A 302 33.02 -24.72 -12.39
C GLY A 302 32.33 -24.72 -11.04
N ASP A 303 32.02 -25.94 -10.58
CA ASP A 303 31.82 -26.42 -9.19
C ASP A 303 30.96 -25.59 -8.21
N GLY A 304 29.84 -26.18 -7.79
CA GLY A 304 28.82 -25.58 -6.91
C GLY A 304 29.23 -25.37 -5.44
N THR A 305 30.52 -25.20 -5.16
CA THR A 305 31.05 -24.99 -3.79
C THR A 305 31.44 -23.53 -3.51
N ASP A 306 31.56 -22.67 -4.53
CA ASP A 306 32.01 -21.28 -4.37
C ASP A 306 30.89 -20.26 -4.13
N PHE A 307 29.64 -20.56 -4.53
CA PHE A 307 28.53 -19.64 -4.29
C PHE A 307 28.12 -19.61 -2.81
N GLU A 308 28.11 -20.78 -2.17
CA GLU A 308 27.69 -20.90 -0.77
C GLU A 308 28.72 -20.27 0.19
N THR A 309 30.01 -20.35 -0.14
CA THR A 309 31.09 -19.71 0.62
C THR A 309 31.09 -18.19 0.45
N GLU A 310 30.81 -17.67 -0.75
CA GLU A 310 30.69 -16.24 -1.01
C GLU A 310 29.44 -15.64 -0.33
N VAL A 311 28.31 -16.35 -0.33
CA VAL A 311 27.10 -15.92 0.39
C VAL A 311 27.35 -15.90 1.90
N LYS A 312 27.98 -16.94 2.47
CA LYS A 312 28.34 -16.97 3.90
C LYS A 312 29.31 -15.85 4.27
N ARG A 313 30.27 -15.51 3.39
CA ARG A 313 31.22 -14.41 3.63
C ARG A 313 30.53 -13.05 3.64
N ARG A 314 29.57 -12.82 2.74
CA ARG A 314 28.77 -11.58 2.71
C ARG A 314 27.84 -11.47 3.90
N LEU A 315 27.23 -12.59 4.32
CA LEU A 315 26.37 -12.64 5.51
C LEU A 315 27.17 -12.35 6.80
N ALA A 316 28.35 -12.94 6.95
CA ALA A 316 29.23 -12.69 8.09
C ALA A 316 29.74 -11.23 8.16
N MET A 317 30.01 -10.60 7.01
CA MET A 317 30.35 -9.17 6.97
C MET A 317 29.17 -8.27 7.36
N LEU A 318 27.94 -8.64 6.97
CA LEU A 318 26.73 -7.92 7.36
C LEU A 318 26.42 -8.08 8.85
N GLU A 319 26.58 -9.27 9.42
CA GLU A 319 26.41 -9.51 10.85
C GLU A 319 27.44 -8.74 11.70
N LEU A 320 28.70 -8.66 11.25
CA LEU A 320 29.71 -7.85 11.90
C LEU A 320 29.35 -6.35 11.87
N HIS A 321 28.79 -5.87 10.76
CA HIS A 321 28.46 -4.46 10.57
C HIS A 321 27.20 -4.04 11.32
N VAL A 322 26.23 -4.94 11.48
CA VAL A 322 24.93 -4.66 12.11
C VAL A 322 24.93 -4.99 13.62
N PHE A 323 25.60 -6.07 14.03
CA PHE A 323 25.50 -6.58 15.40
C PHE A 323 26.80 -6.55 16.20
N GLY A 324 27.93 -6.14 15.59
CA GLY A 324 29.19 -5.89 16.30
C GLY A 324 29.78 -7.11 17.04
N ARG A 325 29.31 -8.32 16.75
CA ARG A 325 29.83 -9.57 17.32
C ARG A 325 29.97 -10.61 16.21
N SER A 326 31.22 -10.99 15.93
CA SER A 326 31.52 -12.26 15.28
C SER A 326 31.67 -13.32 16.36
N GLU A 327 30.72 -14.24 16.48
CA GLU A 327 31.03 -15.56 17.06
C GLU A 327 31.74 -16.35 15.96
N VAL A 328 33.06 -16.44 16.10
CA VAL A 328 33.84 -17.49 15.43
C VAL A 328 34.14 -18.53 16.51
N ALA A 329 33.86 -19.79 16.16
CA ALA A 329 34.10 -20.99 16.95
C ALA A 329 35.53 -21.10 17.50
#